data_AF-A0A971MBA0-F1
#
_entry.id   AF-A0A971MBA0-F1
#
_cell.length_a   1.000
_cell.length_b   1.000
_cell.length_c   1.000
_cell.angle_alpha   90.00
_cell.angle_beta   90.00
_cell.angle_gamma   90.00
#
_symmetry.space_group_name_H-M   'P 1'
#
loop_
_entity.id
_entity.type
_entity.pdbx_description
1 polymer ?
#
loop_
_entity_poly.entity_id
_entity_poly.type
_entity_poly.pdbx_seq_one_letter_code
_entity_poly.pdbx_strand_id
1 'polypeptide(L)'
;MIFISWNIDSLNAALTGTSRRALLSRDVLETIIEHDPEVIALQETKLPSSGPTKKHQQILSDMFPDYEIVWNSSVEPARKGYAGTMFLYKNYLSPTVTFPKIGAPDTMDYEGRIITLEFENFYLTQVYTPN
;
A
#
# COMPACT_ATOMS: atom_id res chain seq x y z
N MET A 1 -19.11 4.68 -1.70
CA MET A 1 -17.65 4.57 -1.52
C MET A 1 -17.14 3.51 -2.48
N ILE A 2 -16.16 3.84 -3.31
CA ILE A 2 -15.48 2.87 -4.18
C ILE A 2 -14.16 2.49 -3.49
N PHE A 3 -13.89 1.20 -3.36
CA PHE A 3 -12.64 0.68 -2.84
C PHE A 3 -11.96 -0.17 -3.90
N ILE A 4 -10.67 0.04 -4.10
CA ILE A 4 -9.86 -0.72 -5.04
C ILE A 4 -8.73 -1.39 -4.26
N SER A 5 -8.50 -2.67 -4.51
CA SER A 5 -7.35 -3.40 -3.97
C SER A 5 -6.54 -4.02 -5.09
N TRP A 6 -5.23 -3.86 -5.03
CA TRP A 6 -4.32 -4.38 -6.04
C TRP A 6 -2.99 -4.82 -5.42
N ASN A 7 -2.60 -6.06 -5.71
CA ASN A 7 -1.23 -6.50 -5.50
C ASN A 7 -0.35 -5.97 -6.64
N ILE A 8 0.52 -5.00 -6.31
CA ILE A 8 1.31 -4.25 -7.28
C ILE A 8 2.63 -4.95 -7.67
N ASP A 9 3.01 -6.03 -6.98
CA ASP A 9 4.25 -6.81 -7.13
C ASP A 9 5.57 -6.02 -6.96
N SER A 10 5.56 -4.69 -6.92
CA SER A 10 6.59 -3.80 -6.36
C SER A 10 6.22 -2.35 -6.63
N LEU A 11 6.13 -1.54 -5.57
CA LEU A 11 5.85 -0.10 -5.72
C LEU A 11 7.00 0.61 -6.47
N ASN A 12 8.25 0.26 -6.15
CA ASN A 12 9.41 0.85 -6.83
C ASN A 12 9.41 0.53 -8.33
N ALA A 13 9.12 -0.72 -8.70
CA ALA A 13 9.09 -1.12 -10.11
C ALA A 13 7.97 -0.40 -10.88
N ALA A 14 6.78 -0.30 -10.29
CA ALA A 14 5.66 0.42 -10.88
C ALA A 14 5.97 1.91 -11.09
N LEU A 15 6.44 2.59 -10.04
CA LEU A 15 6.61 4.05 -10.09
C LEU A 15 7.87 4.50 -10.86
N THR A 16 8.95 3.71 -10.84
CA THR A 16 10.26 4.18 -11.34
C THR A 16 10.89 3.28 -12.42
N GLY A 17 10.39 2.06 -12.59
CA GLY A 17 10.92 1.13 -13.58
C GLY A 17 10.66 1.60 -15.00
N THR A 18 11.51 1.23 -15.95
CA THR A 18 11.40 1.60 -17.37
C THR A 18 11.05 0.42 -18.28
N SER A 19 10.87 -0.78 -17.71
CA SER A 19 10.50 -1.98 -18.46
C SER A 19 9.08 -1.89 -19.02
N ARG A 20 8.75 -2.76 -20.00
CA ARG A 20 7.37 -2.87 -20.51
C ARG A 20 6.38 -3.19 -19.40
N ARG A 21 6.76 -4.03 -18.43
CA ARG A 21 5.93 -4.36 -17.27
C ARG A 21 5.67 -3.14 -16.39
N ALA A 22 6.69 -2.32 -16.14
CA ALA A 22 6.55 -1.09 -15.37
C ALA A 22 5.62 -0.07 -16.05
N LEU A 23 5.68 0.04 -17.38
CA LEU A 23 4.74 0.85 -18.16
C LEU A 23 3.30 0.37 -17.98
N LEU A 24 3.06 -0.94 -18.11
CA LEU A 24 1.72 -1.51 -17.89
C LEU A 24 1.22 -1.30 -16.45
N SER A 25 2.10 -1.40 -15.45
CA SER A 25 1.75 -1.08 -14.06
C SER A 25 1.34 0.38 -13.88
N ARG A 26 1.94 1.31 -14.63
CA ARG A 26 1.54 2.73 -14.62
C ARG A 26 0.20 2.93 -15.32
N ASP A 27 -0.04 2.26 -16.44
CA ASP A 27 -1.36 2.29 -17.11
C ASP A 27 -2.49 1.80 -16.17
N VAL A 28 -2.22 0.80 -15.33
CA VAL A 28 -3.16 0.36 -14.28
C VAL A 28 -3.39 1.45 -13.23
N LEU A 29 -2.34 2.15 -12.78
CA LEU A 29 -2.50 3.27 -11.84
C LEU A 29 -3.35 4.39 -12.44
N GLU A 30 -3.17 4.74 -13.71
CA GLU A 30 -4.02 5.71 -14.42
C GLU A 30 -5.48 5.24 -14.45
N THR A 31 -5.72 3.96 -14.75
CA THR A 31 -7.07 3.38 -14.72
C THR A 31 -7.70 3.48 -13.32
N ILE A 32 -6.91 3.25 -12.27
CA ILE A 32 -7.38 3.41 -10.87
C ILE A 32 -7.75 4.86 -10.58
N ILE A 33 -6.96 5.83 -11.06
CA ILE A 33 -7.24 7.26 -10.90
C ILE A 33 -8.57 7.63 -11.59
N GLU A 34 -8.81 7.12 -12.81
CA GLU A 34 -10.05 7.35 -13.56
C GLU A 34 -11.31 6.84 -12.82
N HIS A 35 -11.17 5.81 -11.99
CA HIS A 35 -12.27 5.29 -11.17
C HIS A 35 -12.58 6.11 -9.91
N ASP A 36 -11.74 7.11 -9.59
CA ASP A 36 -11.86 7.99 -8.43
C ASP A 36 -12.26 7.28 -7.10
N PRO A 37 -11.49 6.29 -6.65
CA PRO A 37 -11.82 5.53 -5.45
C PRO A 37 -11.70 6.36 -4.16
N GLU A 38 -12.48 6.01 -3.14
CA GLU A 38 -12.31 6.56 -1.79
C GLU A 38 -11.02 6.05 -1.14
N VAL A 39 -10.70 4.77 -1.38
CA VAL A 39 -9.55 4.07 -0.79
C VAL A 39 -8.94 3.12 -1.82
N ILE A 40 -7.60 3.13 -1.90
CA ILE A 40 -6.77 2.24 -2.70
C ILE A 40 -5.89 1.43 -1.75
N ALA A 41 -5.97 0.11 -1.81
CA ALA A 41 -5.13 -0.82 -1.08
C ALA A 41 -4.06 -1.42 -2.01
N LEU A 42 -2.78 -1.20 -1.71
CA LEU A 42 -1.65 -1.75 -2.46
C LEU A 42 -0.91 -2.80 -1.62
N GLN A 43 -0.81 -4.03 -2.15
CA GLN A 43 -0.06 -5.14 -1.54
C GLN A 43 1.25 -5.42 -2.28
N GLU A 44 2.20 -6.08 -1.62
CA GLU A 44 3.56 -6.32 -2.14
C GLU A 44 4.28 -5.03 -2.53
N THR A 45 4.19 -4.01 -1.67
CA THR A 45 4.87 -2.74 -1.93
C THR A 45 6.40 -2.92 -2.02
N LYS A 46 6.95 -3.92 -1.32
CA LYS A 46 8.38 -4.29 -1.29
C LYS A 46 9.27 -3.12 -0.92
N LEU A 47 8.73 -2.20 -0.13
CA LEU A 47 9.44 -1.04 0.35
C LEU A 47 10.52 -1.45 1.36
N PRO A 48 11.65 -0.72 1.44
CA PRO A 48 12.59 -0.85 2.54
C PRO A 48 11.90 -0.67 3.90
N SER A 49 12.55 -1.13 4.97
CA SER A 49 12.04 -0.96 6.34
C SER A 49 11.89 0.51 6.74
N SER A 50 12.59 1.44 6.07
CA SER A 50 12.42 2.88 6.23
C SER A 50 11.24 3.48 5.47
N GLY A 51 10.47 2.67 4.72
CA GLY A 51 9.32 3.10 3.94
C GLY A 51 9.67 3.68 2.56
N PRO A 52 8.75 4.46 1.95
CA PRO A 52 8.92 5.03 0.62
C PRO A 52 10.01 6.12 0.59
N THR A 53 10.81 6.13 -0.46
CA THR A 53 11.82 7.18 -0.70
C THR A 53 11.15 8.52 -0.99
N LYS A 54 11.91 9.64 -0.89
CA LYS A 54 11.41 10.96 -1.31
C LYS A 54 10.90 10.97 -2.75
N LYS A 55 11.53 10.22 -3.65
CA LYS A 55 11.09 10.08 -5.04
C LYS A 55 9.75 9.37 -5.14
N HIS A 56 9.53 8.30 -4.36
CA HIS A 56 8.22 7.64 -4.31
C HIS A 56 7.14 8.59 -3.81
N GLN A 57 7.42 9.31 -2.72
CA GLN A 57 6.47 10.26 -2.13
C GLN A 57 6.10 11.38 -3.11
N GLN A 58 7.08 11.94 -3.84
CA GLN A 58 6.82 12.94 -4.87
C GLN A 58 5.89 12.40 -5.97
N ILE A 59 6.23 11.25 -6.55
CA ILE A 59 5.42 10.65 -7.63
C ILE A 59 3.99 10.35 -7.14
N LEU A 60 3.85 9.78 -5.95
CA LEU A 60 2.54 9.49 -5.37
C LEU A 60 1.74 10.76 -5.09
N SER A 61 2.37 11.81 -4.58
CA SER A 61 1.71 13.11 -4.36
C SER A 61 1.29 13.78 -5.67
N ASP A 62 2.06 13.61 -6.74
CA ASP A 62 1.72 14.16 -8.06
C ASP A 62 0.54 13.40 -8.69
N MET A 63 0.51 12.07 -8.54
CA MET A 63 -0.55 11.20 -9.08
C MET A 63 -1.84 11.22 -8.25
N PHE A 64 -1.72 11.34 -6.93
CA PHE A 64 -2.83 11.25 -5.97
C PHE A 64 -2.83 12.46 -5.01
N PRO A 65 -2.97 13.70 -5.52
CA PRO A 65 -2.82 14.91 -4.71
C PRO A 65 -3.84 15.05 -3.57
N ASP A 66 -5.02 14.44 -3.72
CA ASP A 66 -6.10 14.49 -2.74
C ASP A 66 -6.16 13.26 -1.82
N TYR A 67 -5.07 12.48 -1.75
CA TYR A 67 -5.00 11.27 -0.93
C TYR A 67 -3.94 11.38 0.16
N GLU A 68 -4.30 10.91 1.35
CA GLU A 68 -3.37 10.59 2.42
C GLU A 68 -2.81 9.19 2.22
N ILE A 69 -1.58 8.97 2.65
CA ILE A 69 -0.85 7.71 2.41
C ILE A 69 -0.33 7.14 3.73
N VAL A 70 -0.66 5.87 3.98
CA VAL A 70 -0.12 5.08 5.10
C VAL A 70 0.44 3.77 4.60
N TRP A 71 1.51 3.29 5.22
CA TRP A 71 2.18 2.06 4.80
C TRP A 71 2.63 1.23 5.99
N ASN A 72 2.85 -0.05 5.74
CA ASN A 72 3.46 -0.97 6.67
C ASN A 72 4.52 -1.77 5.92
N SER A 73 5.78 -1.65 6.31
CA SER A 73 6.92 -2.31 5.64
C SER A 73 7.32 -3.57 6.37
N SER A 74 7.96 -4.49 5.65
CA SER A 74 8.64 -5.62 6.28
C SER A 74 9.88 -5.16 7.07
N VAL A 75 9.98 -5.55 8.33
CA VAL A 75 11.01 -5.16 9.30
C VAL A 75 11.57 -6.38 10.03
N GLU A 76 12.74 -6.23 10.65
CA GLU A 76 13.33 -7.30 11.46
C GLU A 76 12.38 -7.76 12.59
N PRO A 77 12.32 -9.06 12.91
CA PRO A 77 13.17 -10.17 12.39
C PRO A 77 12.77 -10.73 11.01
N ALA A 78 11.73 -10.19 10.36
CA ALA A 78 11.37 -10.62 9.00
C ALA A 78 12.34 -10.06 7.94
N ARG A 79 12.32 -10.69 6.76
CA ARG A 79 13.13 -10.26 5.62
C ARG A 79 12.74 -8.85 5.17
N LYS A 80 13.67 -7.90 5.28
CA LYS A 80 13.50 -6.52 4.78
C LYS A 80 13.14 -6.50 3.28
N GLY A 81 12.20 -5.64 2.89
CA GLY A 81 11.79 -5.45 1.48
C GLY A 81 11.06 -6.65 0.85
N TYR A 82 10.60 -7.61 1.64
CA TYR A 82 9.95 -8.82 1.13
C TYR A 82 8.47 -8.64 0.78
N ALA A 83 7.70 -8.06 1.71
CA ALA A 83 6.25 -7.92 1.62
C ALA A 83 5.86 -6.43 1.70
N GLY A 84 4.98 -6.06 2.63
CA GLY A 84 4.52 -4.70 2.86
C GLY A 84 3.22 -4.34 2.15
N THR A 85 2.51 -3.41 2.76
CA THR A 85 1.19 -2.92 2.34
C THR A 85 1.13 -1.40 2.41
N MET A 86 0.21 -0.80 1.66
CA MET A 86 -0.02 0.64 1.64
C MET A 86 -1.50 0.93 1.39
N PHE A 87 -2.06 1.89 2.12
CA PHE A 87 -3.32 2.53 1.74
C PHE A 87 -3.04 3.92 1.20
N LEU A 88 -3.80 4.29 0.18
CA LEU A 88 -4.09 5.67 -0.15
C LEU A 88 -5.58 5.88 0.11
N TYR A 89 -5.96 6.96 0.78
CA TYR A 89 -7.38 7.28 1.02
C TYR A 89 -7.62 8.78 0.89
N LYS A 90 -8.81 9.17 0.41
CA LYS A 90 -9.16 10.60 0.22
C LYS A 90 -8.94 11.40 1.50
N ASN A 91 -8.32 12.58 1.39
CA ASN A 91 -7.89 13.41 2.53
C ASN A 91 -9.04 13.95 3.41
N TYR A 92 -10.28 13.97 2.91
CA TYR A 92 -11.45 14.29 3.72
C TYR A 92 -11.92 13.12 4.60
N LEU A 93 -11.40 11.90 4.37
CA LEU A 93 -11.65 10.76 5.23
C LEU A 93 -10.73 10.82 6.46
N SER A 94 -11.30 10.51 7.63
CA SER A 94 -10.58 10.52 8.90
C SER A 94 -10.62 9.16 9.62
N PRO A 95 -10.12 8.07 9.01
CA PRO A 95 -10.07 6.78 9.68
C PRO A 95 -9.01 6.78 10.78
N THR A 96 -9.22 5.97 11.81
CA THR A 96 -8.11 5.56 12.68
C THR A 96 -7.30 4.49 11.96
N VAL A 97 -5.98 4.67 11.87
CA VAL A 97 -5.10 3.73 11.17
C VAL A 97 -4.44 2.81 12.18
N THR A 98 -4.63 1.50 12.03
CA THR A 98 -4.05 0.49 12.92
C THR A 98 -3.27 -0.58 12.14
N PHE A 99 -2.29 -1.19 12.82
CA PHE A 99 -1.39 -2.21 12.28
C PHE A 99 -1.51 -3.47 13.13
N PRO A 100 -2.62 -4.22 12.99
CA PRO A 100 -2.91 -5.35 13.86
C PRO A 100 -1.90 -6.48 13.65
N LYS A 101 -1.62 -7.19 14.74
CA LYS A 101 -0.85 -8.44 14.76
C LYS A 101 -1.79 -9.59 15.03
N ILE A 102 -1.56 -10.72 14.38
CA ILE A 102 -2.43 -11.90 14.52
C ILE A 102 -1.84 -12.98 15.42
N GLY A 103 -0.65 -12.76 15.98
CA GLY A 103 0.04 -13.75 16.80
C GLY A 103 0.55 -14.90 15.95
N ALA A 104 1.10 -14.58 14.77
CA ALA A 104 1.61 -15.60 13.85
C ALA A 104 2.77 -16.39 14.50
N PRO A 105 2.91 -17.69 14.20
CA PRO A 105 3.93 -18.54 14.84
C PRO A 105 5.37 -18.18 14.45
N ASP A 106 5.58 -17.35 13.43
CA ASP A 106 6.87 -16.95 12.88
C ASP A 106 6.91 -15.43 12.64
N THR A 107 7.86 -14.94 11.85
CA THR A 107 8.12 -13.51 11.59
C THR A 107 7.01 -12.77 10.83
N MET A 108 5.90 -13.41 10.49
CA MET A 108 4.85 -12.86 9.64
C MET A 108 4.23 -11.56 10.19
N ASP A 109 4.11 -11.41 11.51
CA ASP A 109 3.64 -10.17 12.15
C ASP A 109 4.60 -8.98 11.96
N TYR A 110 5.81 -9.22 11.44
CA TYR A 110 6.83 -8.22 11.12
C TYR A 110 6.97 -7.99 9.61
N GLU A 111 6.19 -8.68 8.77
CA GLU A 111 6.27 -8.57 7.31
C GLU A 111 5.46 -7.39 6.74
N GLY A 112 4.76 -6.64 7.58
CA GLY A 112 3.96 -5.48 7.16
C GLY A 112 2.73 -5.85 6.32
N ARG A 113 2.12 -7.01 6.61
CA ARG A 113 1.07 -7.63 5.79
C ARG A 113 -0.34 -7.08 6.02
N ILE A 114 -0.55 -6.30 7.07
CA ILE A 114 -1.88 -5.84 7.48
C ILE A 114 -1.85 -4.36 7.82
N ILE A 115 -2.85 -3.64 7.32
CA ILE A 115 -3.25 -2.31 7.77
C ILE A 115 -4.77 -2.33 7.86
N THR A 116 -5.33 -1.68 8.88
CA THR A 116 -6.77 -1.45 9.01
C THR A 116 -7.04 0.05 9.06
N LEU A 117 -8.02 0.50 8.27
CA LEU A 117 -8.65 1.80 8.41
C LEU A 117 -9.97 1.61 9.17
N GLU A 118 -10.07 2.18 10.36
CA GLU A 118 -11.25 2.11 11.22
C GLU A 118 -12.11 3.36 11.01
N PHE A 119 -13.33 3.17 10.51
CA PHE A 119 -14.34 4.22 10.34
C PHE A 119 -15.45 4.05 11.38
N GLU A 120 -16.31 5.04 11.54
CA GLU A 120 -17.41 5.04 12.52
C GLU A 120 -18.32 3.79 12.39
N ASN A 121 -18.60 3.37 11.16
CA ASN A 121 -19.60 2.33 10.88
C ASN A 121 -19.00 1.02 10.36
N PHE A 122 -17.70 0.99 10.05
CA PHE A 122 -17.07 -0.20 9.48
C PHE A 122 -15.54 -0.16 9.61
N TYR A 123 -14.93 -1.33 9.42
CA TYR A 123 -13.49 -1.51 9.33
C TYR A 123 -13.14 -1.91 7.89
N LEU A 124 -12.10 -1.28 7.33
CA LEU A 124 -11.51 -1.68 6.06
C LEU A 124 -10.09 -2.18 6.29
N THR A 125 -9.93 -3.49 6.30
CA THR A 125 -8.63 -4.15 6.47
C THR A 125 -8.13 -4.67 5.13
N GLN A 126 -6.88 -4.35 4.78
CA GLN A 126 -6.19 -5.05 3.71
C GLN A 126 -5.24 -6.09 4.29
N VAL A 127 -5.13 -7.24 3.62
CA VAL A 127 -4.26 -8.34 4.02
C VAL A 127 -3.50 -8.84 2.80
N TYR A 128 -2.17 -8.90 2.91
CA TYR A 128 -1.34 -9.68 1.99
C TYR A 128 -1.02 -11.05 2.61
N THR A 129 -1.71 -12.09 2.13
CA THR A 129 -1.49 -13.47 2.60
C THR A 129 -0.17 -14.04 2.06
N PRO A 130 0.55 -14.87 2.83
CA PRO A 130 1.75 -15.55 2.32
C PRO A 130 1.45 -16.43 1.09
N ASN A 131 2.40 -16.49 0.16
CA ASN A 131 2.37 -17.37 -1.01
C ASN A 131 2.94 -18.75 -0.70
#